data_AF-A0A453B3G6-F1
#
_entry.id   AF-A0A453B3G6-F1
#
_cell.length_a   1.000
_cell.length_b   1.000
_cell.length_c   1.000
_cell.angle_alpha   90.00
_cell.angle_beta   90.00
_cell.angle_gamma   90.00
#
_symmetry.space_group_name_H-M   'P 1'
#
loop_
_entity.id
_entity.type
_entity.pdbx_description
1 polymer ?
#
loop_
_entity_poly.entity_id
_entity_poly.type
_entity_poly.pdbx_seq_one_letter_code
_entity_poly.pdbx_strand_id
1 'polypeptide(L)'
;KACASLQEDYQPPVTFVVVQKRHHTRLFPEVHGKETDKSGNILPGTVVDTNICHPTEFDFYLCSHAGIQGTSRPTHYHVLFDENRFTADGLQLLTNNLCYT
;
A
#
# COMPACT_ATOMS: atom_id res chain seq x y z
N LYS A 1 -8.76 -24.19 -1.53
CA LYS A 1 -8.68 -25.25 -2.58
C LYS A 1 -7.25 -25.70 -2.84
N ALA A 2 -6.34 -24.80 -3.27
CA ALA A 2 -4.94 -25.17 -3.55
C ALA A 2 -4.20 -25.77 -2.33
N CYS A 3 -4.31 -25.18 -1.14
CA CYS A 3 -3.67 -25.72 0.07
C CYS A 3 -4.20 -27.13 0.41
N ALA A 4 -5.52 -27.30 0.40
CA ALA A 4 -6.18 -28.60 0.63
C ALA A 4 -5.85 -29.66 -0.42
N SER A 5 -5.54 -29.27 -1.67
CA SER A 5 -5.09 -30.24 -2.69
C SER A 5 -3.64 -30.71 -2.51
N LEU A 6 -2.84 -30.01 -1.68
CA LEU A 6 -1.47 -30.41 -1.35
C LEU A 6 -1.44 -31.37 -0.17
N GLN A 7 -2.21 -31.09 0.88
CA GLN A 7 -2.28 -31.92 2.08
C GLN A 7 -3.64 -31.72 2.77
N GLU A 8 -4.22 -32.83 3.26
CA GLU A 8 -5.40 -32.80 4.12
C GLU A 8 -5.10 -31.95 5.37
N ASP A 9 -6.05 -31.10 5.77
CA ASP A 9 -5.96 -30.15 6.88
C ASP A 9 -4.89 -29.03 6.77
N TYR A 10 -4.21 -28.88 5.64
CA TYR A 10 -3.31 -27.73 5.44
C TYR A 10 -4.09 -26.44 5.16
N GLN A 11 -4.30 -25.66 6.23
CA GLN A 11 -5.01 -24.39 6.24
C GLN A 11 -4.10 -23.27 6.76
N PRO A 12 -3.11 -22.82 5.96
CA PRO A 12 -2.29 -21.67 6.36
C PRO A 12 -3.16 -20.41 6.39
N PRO A 13 -2.92 -19.48 7.34
CA PRO A 13 -3.63 -18.22 7.38
C PRO A 13 -3.29 -17.37 6.14
N VAL A 14 -4.32 -16.82 5.51
CA VAL A 14 -4.20 -16.03 4.28
C VAL A 14 -4.52 -14.56 4.54
N THR A 15 -3.70 -13.69 3.95
CA THR A 15 -4.01 -12.26 3.79
C THR A 15 -4.14 -11.95 2.30
N PHE A 16 -5.26 -11.37 1.90
CA PHE A 16 -5.57 -11.03 0.52
C PHE A 16 -5.64 -9.51 0.36
N VAL A 17 -4.74 -8.97 -0.45
CA VAL A 17 -4.61 -7.52 -0.69
C VAL A 17 -4.75 -7.25 -2.18
N VAL A 18 -5.69 -6.36 -2.54
CA VAL A 18 -5.81 -5.79 -3.88
C VAL A 18 -4.84 -4.61 -4.01
N VAL A 19 -4.07 -4.59 -5.10
CA VAL A 19 -3.09 -3.56 -5.38
C VAL A 19 -3.50 -2.80 -6.64
N GLN A 20 -3.86 -1.52 -6.49
CA GLN A 20 -4.36 -0.70 -7.59
C GLN A 20 -3.46 0.51 -7.81
N LYS A 21 -2.68 0.50 -8.90
CA LYS A 21 -1.86 1.66 -9.33
C LYS A 21 -2.61 2.64 -10.24
N ARG A 22 -3.65 2.16 -10.93
CA ARG A 22 -4.43 2.95 -11.90
C ARG A 22 -5.72 3.45 -11.24
N HIS A 23 -5.62 4.57 -10.54
CA HIS A 23 -6.74 5.35 -10.00
C HIS A 23 -6.48 6.85 -10.13
N HIS A 24 -7.43 7.65 -9.66
CA HIS A 24 -7.45 9.11 -9.87
C HIS A 24 -6.93 9.89 -8.65
N THR A 25 -6.74 9.26 -7.50
CA THR A 25 -6.09 9.86 -6.32
C THR A 25 -4.67 10.33 -6.62
N ARG A 26 -4.35 11.57 -6.22
CA ARG A 26 -3.01 12.17 -6.27
C ARG A 26 -2.73 12.79 -4.92
N LEU A 27 -1.48 12.66 -4.48
CA LEU A 27 -1.00 13.20 -3.21
C LEU A 27 0.08 14.23 -3.51
N PHE A 28 0.02 15.36 -2.81
CA PHE A 28 0.95 16.47 -2.95
C PHE A 28 1.44 16.88 -1.56
N PRO A 29 2.71 17.31 -1.44
CA PRO A 29 3.21 17.96 -0.23
C PRO A 29 2.38 19.22 0.05
N GLU A 30 2.06 19.47 1.33
CA GLU A 30 1.34 20.70 1.71
C GLU A 30 2.19 21.95 1.44
N VAL A 31 3.50 21.85 1.74
CA VAL A 31 4.46 22.95 1.52
C VAL A 31 5.38 22.61 0.36
N HIS A 32 5.35 23.45 -0.68
CA HIS A 32 6.18 23.25 -1.87
C HIS A 32 7.68 23.31 -1.52
N GLY A 33 8.44 22.32 -1.97
CA GLY A 33 9.88 22.19 -1.71
C GLY A 33 10.25 21.65 -0.32
N LYS A 34 9.27 21.29 0.51
CA LYS A 34 9.48 20.57 1.78
C LYS A 34 8.94 19.16 1.64
N GLU A 35 9.69 18.18 2.14
CA GLU A 35 9.30 16.75 2.09
C GLU A 35 8.97 16.28 0.66
N THR A 36 9.72 16.79 -0.31
CA THR A 36 9.59 16.42 -1.72
C THR A 36 10.84 15.75 -2.25
N ASP A 37 10.66 14.92 -3.27
CA ASP A 37 11.77 14.51 -4.12
C ASP A 37 12.22 15.64 -5.07
N LYS A 38 13.22 15.35 -5.92
CA LYS A 38 13.79 16.31 -6.88
C LYS A 38 12.78 16.79 -7.94
N SER A 39 11.70 16.04 -8.16
CA SER A 39 10.65 16.38 -9.14
C SER A 39 9.49 17.16 -8.51
N GLY A 40 9.52 17.39 -7.18
CA GLY A 40 8.44 18.03 -6.44
C GLY A 40 7.31 17.09 -6.02
N ASN A 41 7.47 15.78 -6.20
CA ASN A 41 6.51 14.78 -5.73
C ASN A 41 6.73 14.43 -4.25
N ILE A 42 5.75 13.76 -3.65
CA ILE A 42 5.88 13.13 -2.34
C ILE A 42 7.05 12.13 -2.31
N LEU A 43 7.67 11.97 -1.14
CA LEU A 43 8.83 11.09 -0.97
C LEU A 43 8.46 9.61 -1.11
N PRO A 44 9.40 8.76 -1.56
CA PRO A 44 9.25 7.31 -1.46
C PRO A 44 9.00 6.88 -0.01
N GLY A 45 8.03 6.02 0.20
CA GLY A 45 7.60 5.57 1.53
C GLY A 45 6.49 6.43 2.15
N THR A 46 6.01 7.49 1.49
CA THR A 46 4.81 8.20 1.96
C THR A 46 3.61 7.27 2.00
N VAL A 47 2.99 7.16 3.17
CA VAL A 47 1.77 6.38 3.44
C VAL A 47 0.64 7.33 3.83
N VAL A 48 -0.57 7.02 3.36
CA VAL A 48 -1.81 7.66 3.82
C VAL A 48 -2.85 6.58 4.06
N ASP A 49 -3.26 6.41 5.31
CA ASP A 49 -4.27 5.43 5.77
C ASP A 49 -5.43 6.10 6.55
N THR A 50 -5.48 7.44 6.53
CA THR A 50 -6.47 8.25 7.23
C THR A 50 -7.14 9.25 6.27
N ASN A 51 -8.29 9.79 6.70
CA ASN A 51 -9.09 10.85 6.05
C ASN A 51 -9.70 10.53 4.67
N ILE A 52 -8.87 10.13 3.69
CA ILE A 52 -9.26 9.88 2.30
C ILE A 52 -9.42 8.39 1.97
N CYS A 53 -9.16 7.52 2.94
CA CYS A 53 -9.29 6.08 2.86
C CYS A 53 -10.73 5.64 3.17
N HIS A 54 -11.05 4.36 2.99
CA HIS A 54 -12.37 3.84 3.26
C HIS A 54 -12.75 4.05 4.75
N PRO A 55 -13.99 4.47 5.06
CA PRO A 55 -14.36 4.83 6.43
C PRO A 55 -14.34 3.66 7.43
N THR A 56 -14.41 2.42 6.95
CA THR A 56 -14.55 1.22 7.81
C THR A 56 -13.70 0.03 7.37
N GLU A 57 -13.17 0.04 6.15
CA GLU A 57 -12.42 -1.09 5.61
C GLU A 57 -10.94 -0.79 5.75
N PHE A 58 -10.11 -1.83 5.65
CA PHE A 58 -8.67 -1.66 5.80
C PHE A 58 -8.04 -1.42 4.43
N ASP A 59 -7.83 -0.14 4.11
CA ASP A 59 -7.11 0.31 2.94
C ASP A 59 -6.10 1.41 3.26
N PHE A 60 -5.11 1.57 2.38
CA PHE A 60 -4.10 2.61 2.50
C PHE A 60 -3.48 2.93 1.14
N TYR A 61 -2.94 4.12 1.00
CA TYR A 61 -2.10 4.52 -0.11
C TYR A 61 -0.63 4.44 0.29
N LEU A 62 0.22 3.92 -0.59
CA LEU A 62 1.67 3.91 -0.44
C LEU A 62 2.34 4.36 -1.73
N CYS A 63 3.17 5.40 -1.65
CA CYS A 63 4.06 5.80 -2.73
C CYS A 63 5.45 5.22 -2.52
N SER A 64 5.70 3.99 -2.94
CA SER A 64 6.98 3.29 -2.71
C SER A 64 8.14 3.70 -3.64
N HIS A 65 7.93 4.64 -4.56
CA HIS A 65 8.89 5.00 -5.60
C HIS A 65 9.09 6.52 -5.70
N ALA A 66 10.26 6.94 -6.19
CA ALA A 66 10.52 8.34 -6.49
C ALA A 66 9.82 8.75 -7.78
N GLY A 67 9.24 9.95 -7.79
CA GLY A 67 8.74 10.60 -8.99
C GLY A 67 9.92 11.05 -9.85
N ILE A 68 10.08 10.47 -11.03
CA ILE A 68 11.09 10.94 -11.99
C ILE A 68 10.51 12.06 -12.86
N GLN A 69 9.24 11.91 -13.27
CA GLN A 69 8.58 12.84 -14.17
C GLN A 69 7.06 12.83 -13.94
N GLY A 70 6.45 14.02 -14.05
CA GLY A 70 5.02 14.19 -13.87
C GLY A 70 4.61 14.05 -12.41
N THR A 71 3.35 13.70 -12.17
CA THR A 71 2.84 13.46 -10.81
C THR A 71 2.83 11.97 -10.50
N SER A 72 3.46 11.61 -9.38
CA SER A 72 3.46 10.25 -8.86
C SER A 72 2.05 9.73 -8.64
N ARG A 73 1.87 8.43 -8.90
CA ARG A 73 0.63 7.71 -8.58
C ARG A 73 0.91 6.83 -7.36
N PRO A 74 0.52 7.28 -6.14
CA PRO A 74 0.62 6.40 -4.98
C PRO A 74 -0.25 5.18 -5.25
N THR A 75 0.21 3.99 -4.90
CA THR A 75 -0.55 2.77 -5.12
C THR A 75 -1.56 2.60 -3.99
N HIS A 76 -2.81 2.28 -4.32
CA HIS A 76 -3.86 1.96 -3.36
C HIS A 76 -3.84 0.46 -3.03
N TYR A 77 -3.78 0.14 -1.75
CA TYR A 77 -3.79 -1.22 -1.21
C TYR A 77 -5.08 -1.40 -0.42
N HIS A 78 -5.85 -2.43 -0.74
CA HIS A 78 -7.10 -2.74 -0.06
C HIS A 78 -7.05 -4.18 0.44
N VAL A 79 -7.09 -4.36 1.76
CA VAL A 79 -7.10 -5.66 2.42
C VAL A 79 -8.53 -6.21 2.44
N LEU A 80 -8.82 -7.19 1.58
CA LEU A 80 -10.15 -7.79 1.50
C LEU A 80 -10.34 -8.94 2.48
N PHE A 81 -9.24 -9.54 2.93
CA PHE A 81 -9.27 -10.68 3.85
C PHE A 81 -7.94 -10.76 4.60
N ASP A 82 -7.98 -11.00 5.91
CA ASP A 82 -6.77 -11.12 6.71
C ASP A 82 -6.93 -12.04 7.92
N GLU A 83 -6.47 -13.29 7.78
CA GLU A 83 -6.41 -14.26 8.88
C GLU A 83 -5.17 -14.08 9.75
N ASN A 84 -4.13 -13.43 9.23
CA ASN A 84 -2.89 -13.17 9.96
C ASN A 84 -3.02 -12.02 10.97
N ARG A 85 -4.10 -11.23 10.88
CA ARG A 85 -4.42 -10.11 11.77
C ARG A 85 -3.28 -9.10 11.85
N PHE A 86 -2.82 -8.65 10.70
CA PHE A 86 -1.80 -7.62 10.61
C PHE A 86 -2.28 -6.32 11.25
N THR A 87 -1.34 -5.63 11.88
CA THR A 87 -1.50 -4.21 12.21
C THR A 87 -1.30 -3.35 10.95
N ALA A 88 -1.84 -2.13 10.96
CA ALA A 88 -1.61 -1.14 9.90
C ALA A 88 -0.12 -0.98 9.60
N ASP A 89 0.67 -0.62 10.61
CA ASP A 89 2.12 -0.45 10.49
C ASP A 89 2.82 -1.71 9.96
N GLY A 90 2.42 -2.89 10.44
CA GLY A 90 3.04 -4.16 10.06
C GLY A 90 2.85 -4.47 8.58
N LEU A 91 1.63 -4.31 8.07
CA LEU A 91 1.33 -4.57 6.67
C LEU A 91 1.90 -3.49 5.74
N GLN A 92 1.84 -2.22 6.13
CA GLN A 92 2.38 -1.10 5.37
C GLN A 92 3.90 -1.23 5.21
N LEU A 93 4.61 -1.55 6.30
CA LEU A 93 6.06 -1.75 6.28
C LEU A 93 6.46 -2.98 5.45
N LEU A 94 5.75 -4.10 5.62
CA LEU A 94 5.96 -5.31 4.81
C LEU A 94 5.81 -4.99 3.31
N THR A 95 4.72 -4.30 2.96
CA THR A 95 4.42 -3.91 1.57
C THR A 95 5.49 -3.00 1.00
N ASN A 96 5.96 -2.01 1.77
CA ASN A 96 7.04 -1.13 1.34
C ASN A 96 8.36 -1.89 1.14
N ASN A 97 8.72 -2.79 2.06
CA ASN A 97 9.95 -3.57 1.97
C ASN A 97 9.98 -4.48 0.75
N LEU A 98 8.85 -5.11 0.39
CA LEU A 98 8.71 -5.91 -0.83
C LEU A 98 8.87 -5.09 -2.13
N CYS A 99 8.80 -3.76 -2.08
CA CYS A 99 9.08 -2.92 -3.26
C CYS A 99 10.58 -2.74 -3.53
N TYR A 100 11.46 -3.17 -2.61
CA TYR A 100 12.92 -3.04 -2.73
C TYR A 100 13.64 -4.38 -2.92
N THR A 101 12.88 -5.47 -3.16
CA THR A 101 13.41 -6.79 -3.51
C THR A 101 13.42 -6.97 -5.02
#